data_AF-A0A2E6DLK0-F1
#
_entry.id   AF-A0A2E6DLK0-F1
#
_cell.length_a   1.000
_cell.length_b   1.000
_cell.length_c   1.000
_cell.angle_alpha   90.00
_cell.angle_beta   90.00
_cell.angle_gamma   90.00
#
_symmetry.space_group_name_H-M   'P 1'
#
loop_
_entity.id
_entity.type
_entity.pdbx_description
1 polymer ?
#
loop_
_entity_poly.entity_id
_entity_poly.type
_entity_poly.pdbx_seq_one_letter_code
_entity_poly.pdbx_strand_id
1 'polypeptide(L)'
;MGSFEAPRPERALPSDERPFDYTPVSLNELPETPTRDRNIAATAWDEAPAVLLRLGENLRGNPEAAFKRRIFGWLLWRAGPTRGPCRYLALNPADLTDSYLFELGNEQSEGGKGPDGEWHDRFRAWKEALRDAPRA
;
A
#
# COMPACT_ATOMS: atom_id res chain seq x y z
N MET A 1 -7.17 -12.87 47.85
CA MET A 1 -7.80 -13.25 46.56
C MET A 1 -7.22 -12.35 45.50
N GLY A 2 -6.25 -12.85 44.73
CA GLY A 2 -5.60 -12.09 43.67
C GLY A 2 -6.46 -12.16 42.41
N SER A 3 -7.01 -11.02 42.00
CA SER A 3 -7.66 -10.88 40.71
C SER A 3 -6.59 -10.98 39.61
N PHE A 4 -6.62 -12.05 38.82
CA PHE A 4 -5.88 -12.13 37.57
C PHE A 4 -6.55 -11.19 36.56
N GLU A 5 -6.02 -9.96 36.44
CA GLU A 5 -6.36 -9.06 35.34
C GLU A 5 -5.81 -9.71 34.06
N ALA A 6 -6.70 -10.14 33.16
CA ALA A 6 -6.29 -10.62 31.85
C ALA A 6 -5.56 -9.48 31.11
N PRO A 7 -4.44 -9.75 30.41
CA PRO A 7 -3.73 -8.72 29.68
C PRO A 7 -4.70 -8.03 28.69
N ARG A 8 -4.76 -6.70 28.75
CA ARG A 8 -5.50 -5.90 27.77
C ARG A 8 -5.01 -6.30 26.38
N PRO A 9 -5.90 -6.47 25.37
CA PRO A 9 -5.45 -6.79 24.03
C PRO A 9 -4.44 -5.74 23.59
N GLU A 10 -3.22 -6.18 23.27
CA GLU A 10 -2.16 -5.30 22.77
C GLU A 10 -2.73 -4.47 21.62
N ARG A 11 -2.68 -3.15 21.78
CA ARG A 11 -3.17 -2.22 20.77
C ARG A 11 -2.39 -2.50 19.49
N ALA A 12 -3.07 -3.03 18.47
CA ALA A 12 -2.45 -3.35 17.20
C ALA A 12 -1.62 -2.15 16.72
N LEU A 13 -0.33 -2.36 16.47
CA LEU A 13 0.56 -1.30 16.04
C LEU A 13 -0.02 -0.63 14.78
N PRO A 14 -0.01 0.71 14.70
CA PRO A 14 -0.27 1.44 13.47
C PRO A 14 0.55 0.87 12.32
N SER A 15 0.01 0.92 11.10
CA SER A 15 0.65 0.24 9.96
C SER A 15 2.09 0.68 9.73
N ASP A 16 2.50 1.91 10.04
CA ASP A 16 3.88 2.40 9.85
C ASP A 16 4.83 2.02 10.98
N GLU A 17 4.30 1.58 12.12
CA GLU A 17 5.10 1.16 13.28
C GLU A 17 5.41 -0.35 13.23
N ARG A 18 4.79 -1.07 12.28
CA ARG A 18 5.06 -2.50 12.07
C ARG A 18 6.41 -2.69 11.39
N PRO A 19 7.22 -3.67 11.84
CA PRO A 19 8.48 -3.97 11.19
C PRO A 19 8.25 -4.38 9.73
N PHE A 20 9.18 -4.00 8.87
CA PHE A 20 9.24 -4.51 7.51
C PHE A 20 9.68 -5.97 7.52
N ASP A 21 8.97 -6.77 6.74
CA ASP A 21 9.29 -8.16 6.44
C ASP A 21 9.87 -8.23 5.04
N TYR A 22 11.11 -8.70 4.98
CA TYR A 22 11.91 -8.88 3.77
C TYR A 22 11.97 -10.35 3.34
N THR A 23 11.18 -11.22 3.96
CA THR A 23 11.09 -12.63 3.56
C THR A 23 10.56 -12.70 2.13
N PRO A 24 11.29 -13.34 1.19
CA PRO A 24 10.85 -13.48 -0.19
C PRO A 24 9.43 -14.02 -0.28
N VAL A 25 8.61 -13.38 -1.13
CA VAL A 25 7.20 -13.69 -1.29
C VAL A 25 6.80 -13.63 -2.76
N SER A 26 6.09 -14.65 -3.23
CA SER A 26 5.54 -14.68 -4.57
C SER A 26 4.19 -13.96 -4.63
N LEU A 27 3.74 -13.60 -5.83
CA LEU A 27 2.41 -13.01 -6.03
C LEU A 27 1.26 -13.80 -5.35
N ASN A 28 1.28 -15.12 -5.42
CA ASN A 28 0.23 -15.98 -4.83
C ASN A 28 0.27 -16.03 -3.30
N GLU A 29 1.39 -15.66 -2.69
CA GLU A 29 1.60 -15.65 -1.25
C GLU A 29 1.26 -14.29 -0.62
N LEU A 30 1.08 -13.25 -1.44
CA LEU A 30 0.60 -11.94 -0.97
C LEU A 30 -0.84 -12.06 -0.45
N PRO A 31 -1.10 -11.72 0.81
CA PRO A 31 -2.40 -11.94 1.44
C PRO A 31 -3.48 -11.03 0.85
N GLU A 32 -4.75 -11.45 0.96
CA GLU A 32 -5.87 -10.62 0.53
C GLU A 32 -6.06 -9.39 1.43
N THR A 33 -5.87 -9.57 2.74
CA THR A 33 -6.04 -8.54 3.77
C THR A 33 -4.71 -8.07 4.36
N PRO A 34 -4.65 -6.85 4.94
CA PRO A 34 -3.43 -6.37 5.57
C PRO A 34 -2.96 -7.28 6.71
N THR A 35 -1.67 -7.62 6.72
CA THR A 35 -1.03 -8.37 7.80
C THR A 35 -0.96 -7.51 9.06
N ARG A 36 -1.45 -8.03 10.21
CA ARG A 36 -1.53 -7.25 11.45
C ARG A 36 -0.18 -6.91 12.07
N ASP A 37 0.81 -7.77 11.88
CA ASP A 37 2.02 -7.77 12.70
C ASP A 37 3.28 -7.32 11.93
N ARG A 38 3.19 -7.21 10.60
CA ARG A 38 4.32 -6.89 9.71
C ARG A 38 3.89 -6.15 8.45
N ASN A 39 4.80 -5.39 7.86
CA ASN A 39 4.67 -4.82 6.52
C ASN A 39 5.51 -5.64 5.54
N ILE A 40 4.88 -6.30 4.57
CA ILE A 40 5.63 -6.96 3.50
C ILE A 40 6.29 -5.87 2.64
N ALA A 41 7.62 -5.88 2.58
CA ALA A 41 8.39 -4.92 1.79
C ALA A 41 8.16 -5.15 0.30
N ALA A 42 8.17 -4.08 -0.50
CA ALA A 42 8.14 -4.21 -1.95
C ALA A 42 9.33 -4.99 -2.49
N THR A 43 10.51 -4.84 -1.89
CA THR A 43 11.71 -5.61 -2.24
C THR A 43 11.62 -7.09 -1.87
N ALA A 44 10.68 -7.49 -1.02
CA ALA A 44 10.43 -8.90 -0.69
C ALA A 44 9.70 -9.63 -1.82
N TRP A 45 9.01 -8.90 -2.70
CA TRP A 45 8.31 -9.48 -3.84
C TRP A 45 9.25 -9.54 -5.05
N ASP A 46 9.67 -10.74 -5.45
CA ASP A 46 10.66 -10.93 -6.52
C ASP A 46 10.23 -10.35 -7.87
N GLU A 47 8.93 -10.40 -8.19
CA GLU A 47 8.38 -9.83 -9.43
C GLU A 47 8.02 -8.34 -9.31
N ALA A 48 8.40 -7.65 -8.22
CA ALA A 48 8.07 -6.24 -8.02
C ALA A 48 8.61 -5.35 -9.16
N PRO A 49 7.75 -4.57 -9.85
CA PRO A 49 8.20 -3.72 -10.94
C PRO A 49 8.97 -2.51 -10.42
N ALA A 50 9.85 -1.95 -11.25
CA ALA A 50 10.69 -0.81 -10.86
C ALA A 50 9.90 0.41 -10.37
N VAL A 51 8.69 0.65 -10.90
CA VAL A 51 7.79 1.74 -10.44
C VAL A 51 7.38 1.57 -8.98
N LEU A 52 7.23 0.33 -8.51
CA LEU A 52 6.92 0.03 -7.11
C LEU A 52 8.15 0.22 -6.22
N LEU A 53 9.30 -0.27 -6.66
CA LEU A 53 10.56 -0.13 -5.90
C LEU A 53 10.97 1.34 -5.73
N ARG A 54 10.62 2.19 -6.69
CA ARG A 54 10.90 3.64 -6.68
C ARG A 54 9.78 4.49 -6.08
N LEU A 55 8.70 3.89 -5.58
CA LEU A 55 7.51 4.61 -5.13
C LEU A 55 7.82 5.67 -4.05
N GLY A 56 8.83 5.42 -3.22
CA GLY A 56 9.25 6.32 -2.15
C GLY A 56 10.28 7.39 -2.51
N GLU A 57 10.92 7.33 -3.68
CA GLU A 57 12.12 8.16 -4.00
C GLU A 57 11.89 9.67 -3.93
N ASN A 58 10.64 10.12 -4.08
CA ASN A 58 10.28 11.54 -4.03
C ASN A 58 9.68 11.97 -2.68
N LEU A 59 9.67 11.08 -1.69
CA LEU A 59 9.23 11.38 -0.33
C LEU A 59 10.45 11.57 0.57
N ARG A 60 10.32 12.44 1.57
CA ARG A 60 11.41 12.69 2.54
C ARG A 60 11.85 11.38 3.20
N GLY A 61 13.14 11.05 3.08
CA GLY A 61 13.73 9.86 3.67
C GLY A 61 13.56 8.59 2.82
N ASN A 62 13.09 8.71 1.58
CA ASN A 62 12.97 7.62 0.61
C ASN A 62 12.32 6.35 1.20
N PRO A 63 11.14 6.47 1.84
CA PRO A 63 10.50 5.36 2.53
C PRO A 63 10.18 4.23 1.57
N GLU A 64 10.50 3.01 1.98
CA GLU A 64 10.18 1.83 1.18
C GLU A 64 8.67 1.59 1.10
N ALA A 65 8.22 1.02 -0.03
CA ALA A 65 6.83 0.66 -0.22
C ALA A 65 6.47 -0.61 0.55
N ALA A 66 5.33 -0.59 1.23
CA ALA A 66 4.78 -1.73 1.94
C ALA A 66 3.47 -2.18 1.29
N PHE A 67 3.27 -3.48 1.16
CA PHE A 67 2.00 -4.06 0.74
C PHE A 67 0.92 -3.70 1.77
N LYS A 68 -0.26 -3.31 1.29
CA LYS A 68 -1.40 -3.01 2.16
C LYS A 68 -2.48 -4.05 2.05
N ARG A 69 -3.01 -4.30 0.85
CA ARG A 69 -4.09 -5.26 0.62
C ARG A 69 -4.38 -5.43 -0.85
N ARG A 70 -5.16 -6.45 -1.18
CA ARG A 70 -5.85 -6.53 -2.47
C ARG A 70 -7.16 -5.74 -2.40
N ILE A 71 -7.47 -4.98 -3.45
CA ILE A 71 -8.78 -4.34 -3.62
C ILE A 71 -9.23 -4.44 -5.08
N PHE A 72 -10.41 -5.00 -5.32
CA PHE A 72 -11.01 -5.05 -6.66
C PHE A 72 -10.06 -5.65 -7.74
N GLY A 73 -9.23 -6.62 -7.35
CA GLY A 73 -8.21 -7.23 -8.22
C GLY A 73 -6.86 -6.51 -8.28
N TRP A 74 -6.76 -5.32 -7.71
CA TRP A 74 -5.52 -4.55 -7.66
C TRP A 74 -4.70 -4.89 -6.41
N LEU A 75 -3.38 -4.92 -6.55
CA LEU A 75 -2.45 -4.93 -5.43
C LEU A 75 -2.21 -3.48 -4.98
N LEU A 76 -2.59 -3.15 -3.75
CA LEU A 76 -2.40 -1.80 -3.20
C LEU A 76 -1.14 -1.74 -2.34
N TRP A 77 -0.22 -0.86 -2.73
CA TRP A 77 1.03 -0.57 -2.04
C TRP A 77 1.04 0.87 -1.54
N ARG A 78 1.84 1.15 -0.51
CA ARG A 78 2.08 2.52 -0.02
C ARG A 78 3.53 2.74 0.36
N ALA A 79 4.11 3.84 -0.10
CA ALA A 79 5.35 4.39 0.45
C ALA A 79 5.04 5.61 1.33
N GLY A 80 5.69 5.69 2.50
CA GLY A 80 5.52 6.77 3.46
C GLY A 80 4.48 6.49 4.58
N PRO A 81 4.34 7.44 5.51
CA PRO A 81 3.54 7.29 6.73
C PRO A 81 2.03 7.22 6.45
N THR A 82 1.25 6.70 7.41
CA THR A 82 -0.22 6.76 7.39
C THR A 82 -0.75 8.18 7.52
N ARG A 83 0.02 9.06 8.18
CA ARG A 83 -0.29 10.48 8.34
C ARG A 83 0.87 11.30 7.78
N GLY A 84 0.60 12.10 6.75
CA GLY A 84 1.58 12.95 6.09
C GLY A 84 1.80 12.55 4.63
N PRO A 85 2.87 13.10 4.01
CA PRO A 85 3.17 12.88 2.61
C PRO A 85 3.38 11.39 2.31
N CYS A 86 2.58 10.82 1.43
CA CYS A 86 2.69 9.41 1.05
C CYS A 86 2.24 9.19 -0.39
N ARG A 87 2.66 8.07 -0.97
CA ARG A 87 2.25 7.64 -2.30
C ARG A 87 1.64 6.26 -2.25
N TYR A 88 0.54 6.09 -2.97
CA TYR A 88 -0.11 4.81 -3.20
C TYR A 88 0.13 4.37 -4.62
N LEU A 89 0.25 3.07 -4.82
CA LEU A 89 0.31 2.45 -6.12
C LEU A 89 -0.70 1.30 -6.15
N ALA A 90 -1.60 1.33 -7.12
CA ALA A 90 -2.42 0.18 -7.49
C ALA A 90 -1.76 -0.50 -8.68
N LEU A 91 -1.47 -1.80 -8.54
CA LEU A 91 -0.84 -2.63 -9.57
C LEU A 91 -1.77 -3.75 -9.99
N ASN A 92 -1.92 -3.96 -11.30
CA ASN A 92 -2.60 -5.12 -11.83
C ASN A 92 -1.66 -6.35 -11.71
N PRO A 93 -2.04 -7.41 -10.98
CA PRO A 93 -1.20 -8.59 -10.81
C PRO A 93 -0.97 -9.37 -12.12
N ALA A 94 -1.85 -9.23 -13.12
CA ALA A 94 -1.73 -9.90 -14.42
C ALA A 94 -0.91 -9.10 -15.45
N ASP A 95 -0.77 -7.78 -15.27
CA ASP A 95 0.03 -6.90 -16.11
C ASP A 95 0.62 -5.77 -15.27
N LEU A 96 1.88 -5.91 -14.88
CA LEU A 96 2.56 -4.96 -13.99
C LEU A 96 2.82 -3.58 -14.63
N THR A 97 2.54 -3.42 -15.93
CA THR A 97 2.58 -2.12 -16.61
C THR A 97 1.28 -1.32 -16.41
N ASP A 98 0.16 -2.00 -16.15
CA ASP A 98 -1.12 -1.39 -15.81
C ASP A 98 -1.11 -1.04 -14.32
N SER A 99 -0.69 0.20 -14.04
CA SER A 99 -0.51 0.72 -12.70
C SER A 99 -0.94 2.17 -12.56
N TYR A 100 -1.47 2.51 -11.40
CA TYR A 100 -1.98 3.85 -11.10
C TYR A 100 -1.40 4.35 -9.80
N LEU A 101 -0.84 5.56 -9.84
CA LEU A 101 -0.20 6.22 -8.71
C LEU A 101 -1.11 7.32 -8.16
N PHE A 102 -1.15 7.44 -6.85
CA PHE A 102 -1.87 8.49 -6.14
C PHE A 102 -1.00 9.09 -5.04
N GLU A 103 -0.80 10.41 -5.03
CA GLU A 103 -0.02 11.12 -4.03
C GLU A 103 -0.92 11.87 -3.05
N LEU A 104 -0.54 11.87 -1.77
CA LEU A 104 -1.17 12.63 -0.69
C LEU A 104 -0.13 13.50 0.00
N GLY A 105 -0.54 14.71 0.41
CA GLY A 105 0.24 15.57 1.31
C GLY A 105 1.44 16.28 0.67
N ASN A 106 1.54 16.29 -0.66
CA ASN A 106 2.52 17.08 -1.39
C ASN A 106 1.81 18.28 -2.04
N GLU A 107 1.99 19.49 -1.51
CA GLU A 107 1.24 20.70 -1.92
C GLU A 107 1.29 21.01 -3.43
N GLN A 108 2.25 20.44 -4.17
CA GLN A 108 2.42 20.67 -5.60
C GLN A 108 1.78 19.60 -6.50
N SER A 109 1.40 18.44 -5.98
CA SER A 109 0.85 17.33 -6.77
C SER A 109 0.05 16.35 -5.90
N GLU A 110 -1.03 16.82 -5.28
CA GLU A 110 -1.99 15.92 -4.62
C GLU A 110 -2.94 15.33 -5.65
N GLY A 111 -3.15 14.02 -5.56
CA GLY A 111 -4.03 13.28 -6.45
C GLY A 111 -3.30 12.26 -7.31
N GLY A 112 -4.04 11.73 -8.28
CA GLY A 112 -3.52 10.71 -9.18
C GLY A 112 -4.50 10.36 -10.28
N LYS A 113 -3.96 9.85 -11.39
CA LYS A 113 -4.77 9.35 -12.50
C LYS A 113 -5.39 8.00 -12.13
N GLY A 114 -6.67 7.81 -12.44
CA GLY A 114 -7.37 6.53 -12.29
C GLY A 114 -7.36 5.69 -13.57
N PRO A 115 -7.84 4.43 -13.50
CA PRO A 115 -8.01 3.55 -14.67
C PRO A 115 -9.09 4.01 -15.64
N ASP A 116 -9.95 4.93 -15.22
CA ASP A 116 -10.91 5.67 -16.05
C ASP A 116 -10.24 6.73 -16.94
N GLY A 117 -8.94 6.99 -16.72
CA GLY A 117 -8.20 8.01 -17.44
C GLY A 117 -8.34 9.41 -16.85
N GLU A 118 -9.12 9.58 -15.78
CA GLU A 118 -9.37 10.87 -15.15
C GLU A 118 -8.38 11.16 -14.01
N TRP A 119 -8.18 12.45 -13.72
CA TRP A 119 -7.41 12.87 -12.55
C TRP A 119 -8.33 12.96 -11.33
N HIS A 120 -7.92 12.32 -10.23
CA HIS A 120 -8.66 12.33 -8.97
C HIS A 120 -7.85 13.08 -7.91
N ASP A 121 -8.41 14.14 -7.32
CA ASP A 121 -7.83 14.87 -6.19
C ASP A 121 -8.14 14.21 -4.84
N ARG A 122 -9.22 13.42 -4.76
CA ARG A 122 -9.61 12.69 -3.54
C ARG A 122 -9.27 11.22 -3.63
N PHE A 123 -8.58 10.71 -2.60
CA PHE A 123 -8.23 9.28 -2.50
C PHE A 123 -9.46 8.36 -2.50
N ARG A 124 -10.61 8.85 -2.02
CA ARG A 124 -11.87 8.09 -2.08
C ARG A 124 -12.35 7.90 -3.52
N ALA A 125 -12.34 8.96 -4.33
CA ALA A 125 -12.77 8.92 -5.71
C ALA A 125 -11.85 8.03 -6.56
N TRP A 126 -10.53 8.15 -6.34
CA TRP A 126 -9.54 7.28 -6.99
C TRP A 126 -9.79 5.78 -6.71
N LYS A 127 -10.14 5.41 -5.48
CA LYS A 127 -10.51 4.02 -5.15
C LYS A 127 -11.84 3.59 -5.76
N GLU A 128 -12.78 4.51 -5.99
CA GLU A 128 -14.03 4.22 -6.67
C GLU A 128 -13.77 3.95 -8.15
N ALA A 129 -12.89 4.70 -8.80
CA ALA A 129 -12.42 4.39 -10.15
C ALA A 129 -11.77 3.00 -10.24
N LEU A 130 -10.92 2.61 -9.28
CA LEU A 130 -10.36 1.24 -9.22
C LEU A 130 -11.43 0.16 -9.05
N ARG A 131 -12.49 0.44 -8.27
CA ARG A 131 -13.61 -0.49 -8.08
C ARG A 131 -14.41 -0.66 -9.37
N ASP A 132 -14.63 0.44 -10.08
CA ASP A 132 -15.47 0.48 -11.27
C ASP A 132 -14.71 -0.06 -12.50
N ALA A 133 -13.38 -0.19 -12.41
CA ALA A 133 -12.51 -0.90 -13.36
C ALA A 133 -11.66 -1.97 -12.66
N PRO A 134 -12.24 -3.12 -12.25
CA PRO A 134 -11.52 -4.16 -11.53
C PRO A 134 -10.51 -4.90 -12.43
N ARG A 135 -9.57 -5.61 -11.81
CA ARG A 135 -8.66 -6.56 -12.48
C ARG A 135 -8.87 -7.97 -11.93
N ALA A 136 -8.31 -8.97 -12.60
CA ALA A 136 -8.45 -10.39 -12.26
C ALA A 136 -7.08 -10.98 -11.94
#